data_AF-A0A3D1R0F8-F1
#
_entry.id   AF-A0A3D1R0F8-F1
#
_cell.length_a   1.000
_cell.length_b   1.000
_cell.length_c   1.000
_cell.angle_alpha   90.00
_cell.angle_beta   90.00
_cell.angle_gamma   90.00
#
_symmetry.space_group_name_H-M   'P 1'
#
loop_
_entity.id
_entity.type
_entity.pdbx_description
1 polymer ?
#
loop_
_entity_poly.entity_id
_entity_poly.type
_entity_poly.pdbx_seq_one_letter_code
_entity_poly.pdbx_strand_id
1 'polypeptide(L)'
;RLAKEGLAAKPTRLSPLGLQVEERLNVFALPSFKEGLFEVQDEGSQLLCLIVGAQPGERVADTCAGAGGKTLGLAAQMGNKGELWALDVGPERLEELSKRARRAGVYNVRVKPIPGDATADRALKSLAGRLDRVLVDAPCTGLGALRRSPDARYRFEPEDFARHAARQRELLERFSRLVRPGG
;
A
#
# COMPACT_ATOMS: atom_id res chain seq x y z
N ARG A 1 -12.43 15.34 -16.33
CA ARG A 1 -12.61 16.21 -15.14
C ARG A 1 -11.33 16.99 -14.84
N LEU A 2 -10.20 16.33 -14.61
CA LEU A 2 -8.90 16.96 -14.35
C LEU A 2 -8.50 18.08 -15.33
N ALA A 3 -8.71 17.91 -16.64
CA ALA A 3 -8.45 18.96 -17.62
C ALA A 3 -9.26 20.26 -17.38
N LYS A 4 -10.51 20.14 -16.88
CA LYS A 4 -11.33 21.30 -16.49
C LYS A 4 -10.84 21.96 -15.19
N GLU A 5 -10.10 21.21 -14.38
CA GLU A 5 -9.44 21.70 -13.17
C GLU A 5 -8.01 22.19 -13.47
N GLY A 6 -7.65 22.36 -14.75
CA GLY A 6 -6.35 22.87 -15.19
C GLY A 6 -5.20 21.87 -15.11
N LEU A 7 -5.49 20.57 -14.94
CA LEU A 7 -4.48 19.53 -14.84
C LEU A 7 -4.41 18.70 -16.13
N ALA A 8 -3.35 18.91 -16.91
CA ALA A 8 -3.01 18.05 -18.03
C ALA A 8 -2.42 16.72 -17.53
N ALA A 9 -2.96 15.62 -18.01
CA ALA A 9 -2.49 14.28 -17.68
C ALA A 9 -2.72 13.32 -18.85
N LYS A 10 -1.86 12.32 -18.94
CA LYS A 10 -1.97 11.22 -19.91
C LYS A 10 -2.07 9.88 -19.18
N PRO A 11 -2.63 8.84 -19.80
CA PRO A 11 -2.59 7.49 -19.23
C PRO A 11 -1.16 7.06 -18.90
N THR A 12 -1.00 6.32 -17.81
CA THR A 12 0.27 5.65 -17.51
C THR A 12 0.59 4.58 -18.55
N ARG A 13 1.86 4.18 -18.66
CA ARG A 13 2.35 3.33 -19.76
C ARG A 13 1.92 1.87 -19.62
N LEU A 14 1.89 1.37 -18.39
CA LEU A 14 1.72 -0.01 -18.00
C LEU A 14 0.47 -0.20 -17.15
N SER A 15 0.24 0.67 -16.17
CA SER A 15 -0.97 0.58 -15.34
C SER A 15 -2.18 1.09 -16.14
N PRO A 16 -3.29 0.34 -16.21
CA PRO A 16 -4.52 0.80 -16.84
C PRO A 16 -5.30 1.80 -15.96
N LEU A 17 -4.92 1.95 -14.69
CA LEU A 17 -5.64 2.79 -13.72
C LEU A 17 -5.06 4.20 -13.60
N GLY A 18 -3.80 4.37 -13.97
CA GLY A 18 -3.03 5.56 -13.64
C GLY A 18 -3.16 6.67 -14.67
N LEU A 19 -3.03 7.90 -14.18
CA LEU A 19 -2.79 9.09 -14.98
C LEU A 19 -1.45 9.69 -14.56
N GLN A 20 -0.56 9.89 -15.53
CA GLN A 20 0.68 10.63 -15.36
C GLN A 20 0.42 12.12 -15.60
N VAL A 21 0.61 12.92 -14.55
CA VAL A 21 0.58 14.37 -14.63
C VAL A 21 1.88 14.87 -15.26
N GLU A 22 1.79 15.75 -16.24
CA GLU A 22 2.96 16.27 -16.96
C GLU A 22 3.58 17.51 -16.28
N GLU A 23 2.80 18.22 -15.48
CA GLU A 23 3.19 19.46 -14.82
C GLU A 23 3.27 19.33 -13.30
N ARG A 24 4.14 20.12 -12.67
CA ARG A 24 4.23 20.21 -11.21
C ARG A 24 3.13 21.13 -10.67
N LEU A 25 1.91 20.64 -10.62
CA LEU A 25 0.79 21.29 -9.95
C LEU A 25 0.53 20.68 -8.57
N ASN A 26 0.01 21.49 -7.65
CA ASN A 26 -0.42 21.01 -6.35
C ASN A 26 -1.73 20.24 -6.48
N VAL A 27 -1.63 18.95 -6.82
CA VAL A 27 -2.79 18.05 -6.99
C VAL A 27 -3.64 17.93 -5.73
N PHE A 28 -3.08 18.19 -4.54
CA PHE A 28 -3.79 18.12 -3.27
C PHE A 28 -4.83 19.24 -3.09
N ALA A 29 -4.70 20.35 -3.82
CA ALA A 29 -5.64 21.47 -3.76
C ALA A 29 -6.89 21.25 -4.63
N LEU A 30 -6.83 20.31 -5.58
CA LEU A 30 -7.85 20.09 -6.59
C LEU A 30 -9.17 19.59 -5.98
N PRO A 31 -10.34 20.03 -6.48
CA PRO A 31 -11.63 19.49 -6.07
C PRO A 31 -11.71 17.97 -6.21
N SER A 32 -11.23 17.42 -7.34
CA SER A 32 -11.22 15.97 -7.58
C SER A 32 -10.44 15.19 -6.51
N PHE A 33 -9.37 15.77 -5.97
CA PHE A 33 -8.60 15.13 -4.90
C PHE A 33 -9.34 15.19 -3.56
N LYS A 34 -9.90 16.36 -3.22
CA LYS A 34 -10.66 16.57 -1.98
C LYS A 34 -11.90 15.68 -1.91
N GLU A 35 -12.50 15.37 -3.06
CA GLU A 35 -13.61 14.41 -3.21
C GLU A 35 -13.17 12.94 -3.20
N GLY A 36 -11.86 12.66 -3.09
CA GLY A 36 -11.34 11.30 -2.98
C GLY A 36 -11.34 10.50 -4.29
N LEU A 37 -11.41 11.17 -5.44
CA LEU A 37 -11.50 10.49 -6.74
C LEU A 37 -10.19 9.85 -7.21
N PHE A 38 -9.07 10.24 -6.60
CA PHE A 38 -7.76 9.66 -6.90
C PHE A 38 -6.80 9.77 -5.72
N GLU A 39 -5.75 8.95 -5.76
CA GLU A 39 -4.62 9.00 -4.84
C GLU A 39 -3.33 9.23 -5.64
N VAL A 40 -2.35 9.89 -5.01
CA VAL A 40 -1.01 10.01 -5.58
C VAL A 40 -0.25 8.72 -5.29
N GLN A 41 0.14 8.00 -6.35
CA GLN A 41 0.80 6.71 -6.23
C GLN A 41 1.66 6.40 -7.46
N ASP A 42 2.78 5.71 -7.24
CA ASP A 42 3.61 5.13 -8.30
C ASP A 42 2.86 4.12 -9.16
N GLU A 43 3.13 4.16 -10.47
CA GLU A 43 2.62 3.16 -11.43
C GLU A 43 2.94 1.72 -11.00
N GLY A 44 4.16 1.46 -10.52
CA GLY A 44 4.54 0.12 -10.03
C GLY A 44 3.69 -0.34 -8.84
N SER A 45 3.31 0.58 -7.93
CA SER A 45 2.44 0.23 -6.81
C SER A 45 1.00 -0.08 -7.26
N GLN A 46 0.53 0.56 -8.33
CA GLN A 46 -0.78 0.25 -8.93
C GLN A 46 -0.77 -1.14 -9.56
N LEU A 47 0.30 -1.48 -10.29
CA LEU A 47 0.49 -2.81 -10.87
C LEU A 47 0.54 -3.90 -9.80
N LEU A 48 1.22 -3.67 -8.68
CA LEU A 48 1.23 -4.62 -7.57
C LEU A 48 -0.17 -4.91 -7.04
N CYS A 49 -1.04 -3.90 -6.91
CA CYS A 49 -2.43 -4.12 -6.51
C CYS A 49 -3.15 -5.00 -7.54
N LEU A 50 -2.98 -4.74 -8.84
CA LEU A 50 -3.56 -5.56 -9.92
C LEU A 50 -3.06 -7.00 -9.91
N ILE A 51 -1.77 -7.22 -9.63
CA ILE A 51 -1.18 -8.56 -9.53
C ILE A 51 -1.70 -9.33 -8.31
N VAL A 52 -1.86 -8.64 -7.17
CA VAL A 52 -2.52 -9.24 -6.00
C VAL A 52 -3.91 -9.73 -6.41
N GLY A 53 -4.65 -8.93 -7.17
CA GLY A 53 -5.91 -9.37 -7.80
C GLY A 53 -6.99 -9.66 -6.77
N ALA A 54 -7.07 -8.83 -5.72
CA ALA A 54 -8.07 -8.96 -4.66
C ALA A 54 -9.49 -8.87 -5.22
N GLN A 55 -10.31 -9.87 -4.92
CA GLN A 55 -11.68 -9.98 -5.42
C GLN A 55 -12.69 -9.47 -4.38
N PRO A 56 -13.83 -8.92 -4.83
CA PRO A 56 -14.92 -8.57 -3.93
C PRO A 56 -15.36 -9.76 -3.06
N GLY A 57 -15.40 -9.56 -1.74
CA GLY A 57 -15.82 -10.59 -0.78
C GLY A 57 -14.67 -11.40 -0.16
N GLU A 58 -13.46 -11.32 -0.70
CA GLU A 58 -12.26 -11.94 -0.12
C GLU A 58 -11.83 -11.26 1.21
N ARG A 59 -11.06 -12.01 1.99
CA ARG A 59 -10.33 -11.51 3.17
C ARG A 59 -8.86 -11.30 2.78
N VAL A 60 -8.43 -10.05 2.73
CA VAL A 60 -7.11 -9.66 2.22
C VAL A 60 -6.33 -8.91 3.30
N ALA A 61 -5.00 -8.96 3.28
CA ALA A 61 -4.17 -8.07 4.09
C ALA A 61 -3.08 -7.35 3.29
N ASP A 62 -2.82 -6.09 3.67
CA ASP A 62 -1.65 -5.29 3.32
C ASP A 62 -0.79 -5.17 4.60
N THR A 63 0.35 -5.88 4.65
CA THR A 63 1.06 -6.14 5.93
C THR A 63 2.16 -5.14 6.27
N CYS A 64 2.41 -4.18 5.39
CA CYS A 64 3.32 -3.05 5.57
C CYS A 64 2.65 -1.81 4.98
N ALA A 65 1.40 -1.59 5.40
CA ALA A 65 0.46 -0.70 4.71
C ALA A 65 0.93 0.76 4.68
N GLY A 66 1.75 1.19 5.64
CA GLY A 66 2.18 2.57 5.80
C GLY A 66 0.98 3.52 5.81
N ALA A 67 1.04 4.56 4.97
CA ALA A 67 -0.06 5.52 4.79
C ALA A 67 -1.18 5.02 3.85
N GLY A 68 -1.16 3.74 3.45
CA GLY A 68 -2.30 3.07 2.82
C GLY A 68 -2.44 3.19 1.32
N GLY A 69 -1.41 3.62 0.58
CA GLY A 69 -1.54 3.77 -0.88
C GLY A 69 -1.99 2.48 -1.58
N LYS A 70 -1.38 1.34 -1.23
CA LYS A 70 -1.75 0.03 -1.80
C LYS A 70 -3.05 -0.50 -1.19
N THR A 71 -3.23 -0.33 0.12
CA THR A 71 -4.51 -0.61 0.80
C THR A 71 -5.70 0.03 0.07
N LEU A 72 -5.62 1.32 -0.30
CA LEU A 72 -6.70 2.01 -1.01
C LEU A 72 -6.92 1.46 -2.43
N GLY A 73 -5.83 1.10 -3.13
CA GLY A 73 -5.91 0.43 -4.43
C GLY A 73 -6.61 -0.93 -4.35
N LEU A 74 -6.28 -1.74 -3.34
CA LEU A 74 -6.92 -3.02 -3.07
C LEU A 74 -8.40 -2.82 -2.69
N ALA A 75 -8.71 -1.85 -1.83
CA ALA A 75 -10.10 -1.55 -1.45
C ALA A 75 -10.97 -1.17 -2.66
N ALA A 76 -10.41 -0.38 -3.58
CA ALA A 76 -11.09 -0.01 -4.83
C ALA A 76 -11.38 -1.24 -5.70
N GLN A 77 -10.42 -2.17 -5.85
CA GLN A 77 -10.62 -3.42 -6.60
C GLN A 77 -11.69 -4.33 -5.95
N MET A 78 -11.68 -4.41 -4.63
CA MET A 78 -12.66 -5.17 -3.86
C MET A 78 -14.05 -4.52 -3.87
N GLY A 79 -14.19 -3.30 -4.39
CA GLY A 79 -15.46 -2.58 -4.46
C GLY A 79 -16.13 -2.40 -3.10
N ASN A 80 -15.34 -2.15 -2.05
CA ASN A 80 -15.79 -2.08 -0.66
C ASN A 80 -16.50 -3.35 -0.13
N LYS A 81 -16.28 -4.52 -0.74
CA LYS A 81 -16.82 -5.81 -0.28
C LYS A 81 -15.72 -6.66 0.35
N GLY A 82 -16.10 -7.58 1.23
CA GLY A 82 -15.15 -8.42 1.95
C GLY A 82 -14.47 -7.69 3.10
N GLU A 83 -13.25 -8.12 3.44
CA GLU A 83 -12.52 -7.63 4.60
C GLU A 83 -11.06 -7.37 4.23
N LEU A 84 -10.61 -6.11 4.30
CA LEU A 84 -9.23 -5.73 4.02
C LEU A 84 -8.52 -5.31 5.31
N TRP A 85 -7.46 -6.00 5.70
CA TRP A 85 -6.65 -5.65 6.85
C TRP A 85 -5.47 -4.78 6.44
N ALA A 86 -5.31 -3.62 7.06
CA ALA A 86 -4.12 -2.79 6.94
C ALA A 86 -3.29 -2.92 8.22
N LEU A 87 -2.14 -3.58 8.11
CA LEU A 87 -1.24 -3.85 9.22
C LEU A 87 0.05 -3.05 9.04
N ASP A 88 0.50 -2.40 10.10
CA ASP A 88 1.78 -1.69 10.12
C ASP A 88 2.28 -1.51 11.57
N VAL A 89 3.57 -1.27 11.71
CA VAL A 89 4.22 -1.00 13.01
C VAL A 89 4.14 0.47 13.44
N GLY A 90 3.88 1.38 12.50
CA GLY A 90 3.81 2.82 12.72
C GLY A 90 2.36 3.30 12.84
N PRO A 91 1.83 3.50 14.07
CA PRO A 91 0.44 3.88 14.27
C PRO A 91 0.11 5.24 13.62
N GLU A 92 1.02 6.19 13.63
CA GLU A 92 0.90 7.48 12.94
C GLU A 92 0.68 7.33 11.42
N ARG A 93 1.31 6.34 10.77
CA ARG A 93 1.07 6.06 9.34
C ARG A 93 -0.33 5.50 9.10
N LEU A 94 -0.80 4.66 10.02
CA LEU A 94 -2.14 4.08 9.98
C LEU A 94 -3.25 5.10 10.28
N GLU A 95 -2.98 6.13 11.08
CA GLU A 95 -3.87 7.27 11.26
C GLU A 95 -4.03 8.05 9.94
N GLU A 96 -2.94 8.28 9.22
CA GLU A 96 -3.00 8.92 7.91
C GLU A 96 -3.76 8.07 6.89
N LEU A 97 -3.53 6.75 6.88
CA LEU A 97 -4.33 5.81 6.10
C LEU A 97 -5.83 5.96 6.40
N SER A 98 -6.20 6.05 7.68
CA SER A 98 -7.61 6.19 8.09
C SER A 98 -8.24 7.48 7.55
N LYS A 99 -7.49 8.60 7.55
CA LYS A 99 -7.96 9.88 6.96
C LYS A 99 -8.15 9.75 5.45
N ARG A 100 -7.19 9.13 4.75
CA ARG A 100 -7.26 8.92 3.29
C ARG A 100 -8.39 7.96 2.91
N ALA A 101 -8.58 6.87 3.66
CA ALA A 101 -9.69 5.93 3.45
C ALA A 101 -11.05 6.61 3.59
N ARG A 102 -11.23 7.45 4.63
CA ARG A 102 -12.45 8.24 4.80
C ARG A 102 -12.70 9.17 3.61
N ARG A 103 -11.66 9.86 3.13
CA ARG A 103 -11.76 10.74 1.95
C ARG A 103 -12.15 9.96 0.70
N ALA A 104 -11.53 8.79 0.48
CA ALA A 104 -11.77 7.93 -0.68
C ALA A 104 -13.09 7.13 -0.60
N GLY A 105 -13.89 7.27 0.47
CA GLY A 105 -15.12 6.51 0.65
C GLY A 105 -14.89 5.01 0.89
N VAL A 106 -13.72 4.64 1.40
CA VAL A 106 -13.35 3.25 1.71
C VAL A 106 -13.79 2.89 3.11
N TYR A 107 -14.57 1.81 3.25
CA TYR A 107 -15.15 1.39 4.55
C TYR A 107 -14.98 -0.10 4.89
N ASN A 108 -14.43 -0.92 3.99
CA ASN A 108 -14.14 -2.34 4.25
C ASN A 108 -12.73 -2.58 4.84
N VAL A 109 -12.00 -1.51 5.20
CA VAL A 109 -10.64 -1.60 5.74
C VAL A 109 -10.66 -1.66 7.28
N ARG A 110 -9.98 -2.65 7.83
CA ARG A 110 -9.66 -2.78 9.26
C ARG A 110 -8.21 -2.41 9.50
N VAL A 111 -8.01 -1.25 10.10
CA VAL A 111 -6.69 -0.75 10.49
C VAL A 111 -6.27 -1.40 11.79
N LYS A 112 -5.09 -2.02 11.81
CA LYS A 112 -4.57 -2.69 13.01
C LYS A 112 -3.06 -2.48 13.15
N PRO A 113 -2.62 -1.67 14.12
CA PRO A 113 -1.20 -1.59 14.44
C PRO A 113 -0.71 -2.93 14.99
N ILE A 114 0.51 -3.30 14.64
CA ILE A 114 1.17 -4.52 15.11
C ILE A 114 2.56 -4.20 15.69
N PRO A 115 3.05 -4.95 16.69
CA PRO A 115 4.41 -4.81 17.16
C PRO A 115 5.45 -5.06 16.05
N GLY A 116 6.60 -4.41 16.14
CA GLY A 116 7.73 -4.62 15.22
C GLY A 116 8.62 -5.82 15.57
N ASP A 117 8.39 -6.44 16.72
CA ASP A 117 9.18 -7.52 17.30
C ASP A 117 8.47 -8.88 17.21
N ALA A 118 9.03 -9.89 17.89
CA ALA A 118 8.49 -11.25 17.91
C ALA A 118 7.08 -11.38 18.51
N THR A 119 6.58 -10.37 19.24
CA THR A 119 5.22 -10.38 19.80
C THR A 119 4.15 -10.13 18.74
N ALA A 120 4.53 -9.72 17.52
CA ALA A 120 3.64 -9.58 16.38
C ALA A 120 2.82 -10.86 16.10
N ASP A 121 3.42 -12.04 16.27
CA ASP A 121 2.76 -13.32 16.02
C ASP A 121 1.52 -13.52 16.91
N ARG A 122 1.55 -13.01 18.15
CA ARG A 122 0.39 -13.04 19.05
C ARG A 122 -0.73 -12.13 18.55
N ALA A 123 -0.37 -10.93 18.08
CA ALA A 123 -1.32 -10.00 17.49
C ALA A 123 -1.96 -10.56 16.22
N LEU A 124 -1.24 -11.38 15.45
CA LEU A 124 -1.70 -11.95 14.18
C LEU A 124 -2.47 -13.27 14.31
N LYS A 125 -2.50 -13.88 15.51
CA LYS A 125 -3.10 -15.20 15.75
C LYS A 125 -4.52 -15.37 15.20
N SER A 126 -5.35 -14.32 15.25
CA SER A 126 -6.73 -14.37 14.75
C SER A 126 -6.85 -14.38 13.22
N LEU A 127 -5.77 -14.10 12.49
CA LEU A 127 -5.70 -14.05 11.03
C LEU A 127 -4.96 -15.24 10.40
N ALA A 128 -4.24 -16.02 11.21
CA ALA A 128 -3.46 -17.16 10.75
C ALA A 128 -4.31 -18.15 9.94
N GLY A 129 -3.88 -18.46 8.71
CA GLY A 129 -4.54 -19.39 7.79
C GLY A 129 -5.96 -19.00 7.35
N ARG A 130 -6.32 -17.70 7.36
CA ARG A 130 -7.69 -17.23 7.13
C ARG A 130 -7.83 -16.15 6.06
N LEU A 131 -6.73 -15.73 5.44
CA LEU A 131 -6.75 -14.72 4.39
C LEU A 131 -6.66 -15.40 3.02
N ASP A 132 -7.48 -14.92 2.09
CA ASP A 132 -7.43 -15.32 0.69
C ASP A 132 -6.17 -14.79 0.02
N ARG A 133 -5.69 -13.60 0.41
CA ARG A 133 -4.49 -12.97 -0.17
C ARG A 133 -3.75 -12.13 0.85
N VAL A 134 -2.44 -12.07 0.73
CA VAL A 134 -1.58 -11.24 1.56
C VAL A 134 -0.57 -10.51 0.70
N LEU A 135 -0.60 -9.19 0.73
CA LEU A 135 0.41 -8.32 0.14
C LEU A 135 1.47 -8.01 1.18
N VAL A 136 2.72 -8.41 0.89
CA VAL A 136 3.91 -8.08 1.68
C VAL A 136 4.77 -7.08 0.91
N ASP A 137 4.43 -5.80 1.00
CA ASP A 137 5.27 -4.70 0.49
C ASP A 137 6.33 -4.31 1.54
N ALA A 138 7.29 -5.21 1.76
CA ALA A 138 8.24 -5.08 2.87
C ALA A 138 9.16 -3.85 2.71
N PRO A 139 9.52 -3.17 3.82
CA PRO A 139 10.45 -2.06 3.80
C PRO A 139 11.78 -2.47 3.16
N CYS A 140 12.14 -1.77 2.09
CA CYS A 140 13.34 -2.00 1.32
C CYS A 140 14.33 -0.82 1.47
N THR A 141 15.48 -0.94 0.82
CA THR A 141 16.48 0.13 0.72
C THR A 141 15.97 1.37 -0.02
N GLY A 142 14.83 1.30 -0.70
CA GLY A 142 14.26 2.44 -1.42
C GLY A 142 15.08 2.90 -2.63
N LEU A 143 16.09 2.14 -3.06
CA LEU A 143 16.95 2.53 -4.20
C LEU A 143 16.16 2.69 -5.52
N GLY A 144 15.05 1.96 -5.68
CA GLY A 144 14.14 2.15 -6.83
C GLY A 144 13.49 3.53 -6.87
N ALA A 145 13.50 4.27 -5.76
CA ALA A 145 12.96 5.62 -5.64
C ALA A 145 14.04 6.73 -5.68
N LEU A 146 15.31 6.41 -6.02
CA LEU A 146 16.41 7.40 -6.07
C LEU A 146 16.12 8.61 -6.96
N ARG A 147 15.32 8.45 -8.03
CA ARG A 147 14.88 9.58 -8.86
C ARG A 147 14.16 10.66 -8.05
N ARG A 148 13.47 10.29 -6.96
CA ARG A 148 12.74 11.20 -6.07
C ARG A 148 13.54 11.62 -4.85
N SER A 149 14.45 10.77 -4.39
CA SER A 149 15.31 11.01 -3.22
C SER A 149 16.75 10.67 -3.56
N PRO A 150 17.44 11.49 -4.38
CA PRO A 150 18.77 11.19 -4.87
C PRO A 150 19.83 11.16 -3.77
N ASP A 151 19.56 11.83 -2.64
CA ASP A 151 20.35 11.84 -1.42
C ASP A 151 20.41 10.47 -0.73
N ALA A 152 19.39 9.61 -0.92
CA ALA A 152 19.34 8.31 -0.29
C ALA A 152 20.52 7.39 -0.68
N ARG A 153 21.15 7.61 -1.85
CA ARG A 153 22.32 6.82 -2.29
C ARG A 153 23.54 6.95 -1.39
N TYR A 154 23.61 8.02 -0.58
CA TYR A 154 24.74 8.30 0.31
C TYR A 154 24.50 7.85 1.76
N ARG A 155 23.33 7.26 2.05
CA ARG A 155 22.93 6.88 3.40
C ARG A 155 23.05 5.38 3.67
N PHE A 156 23.53 4.60 2.70
CA PHE A 156 23.58 3.15 2.79
C PHE A 156 25.02 2.65 2.83
N GLU A 157 25.28 1.79 3.79
CA GLU A 157 26.47 0.96 3.86
C GLU A 157 26.16 -0.43 3.27
N PRO A 158 27.17 -1.18 2.76
CA PRO A 158 26.99 -2.53 2.23
C PRO A 158 26.22 -3.48 3.18
N GLU A 159 26.38 -3.33 4.49
CA GLU A 159 25.73 -4.14 5.52
C GLU A 159 24.21 -3.89 5.60
N ASP A 160 23.76 -2.69 5.22
CA ASP A 160 22.33 -2.36 5.23
C ASP A 160 21.54 -3.25 4.26
N PHE A 161 22.14 -3.63 3.13
CA PHE A 161 21.52 -4.52 2.15
C PHE A 161 21.24 -5.89 2.74
N ALA A 162 22.23 -6.47 3.43
CA ALA A 162 22.07 -7.76 4.11
C ALA A 162 21.01 -7.68 5.21
N ARG A 163 21.00 -6.58 5.99
CA ARG A 163 19.97 -6.34 7.03
C ARG A 163 18.57 -6.23 6.44
N HIS A 164 18.39 -5.50 5.34
CA HIS A 164 17.11 -5.38 4.66
C HIS A 164 16.64 -6.73 4.09
N ALA A 165 17.52 -7.47 3.42
CA ALA A 165 17.19 -8.80 2.89
C ALA A 165 16.76 -9.77 4.00
N ALA A 166 17.48 -9.82 5.11
CA ALA A 166 17.13 -10.64 6.27
C ALA A 166 15.75 -10.25 6.84
N ARG A 167 15.49 -8.94 7.00
CA ARG A 167 14.21 -8.45 7.50
C ARG A 167 13.05 -8.75 6.54
N GLN A 168 13.24 -8.57 5.24
CA GLN A 168 12.22 -8.86 4.23
C GLN A 168 11.85 -10.35 4.24
N ARG A 169 12.85 -11.24 4.38
CA ARG A 169 12.63 -12.67 4.52
C ARG A 169 11.84 -13.01 5.78
N GLU A 170 12.20 -12.44 6.93
CA GLU A 170 11.47 -12.63 8.20
C GLU A 170 10.00 -12.23 8.06
N LEU A 171 9.74 -11.05 7.46
CA LEU A 171 8.37 -10.56 7.26
C LEU A 171 7.59 -11.47 6.31
N LEU A 172 8.20 -11.93 5.21
CA LEU A 172 7.55 -12.86 4.28
C LEU A 172 7.23 -14.20 4.96
N GLU A 173 8.15 -14.78 5.72
CA GLU A 173 7.95 -16.02 6.47
C GLU A 173 6.87 -15.88 7.55
N ARG A 174 6.76 -14.71 8.20
CA ARG A 174 5.70 -14.41 9.17
C ARG A 174 4.34 -14.28 8.50
N PHE A 175 4.23 -13.43 7.49
CA PHE A 175 2.94 -13.04 6.90
C PHE A 175 2.36 -14.08 5.95
N SER A 176 3.21 -14.93 5.33
CA SER A 176 2.73 -16.08 4.54
C SER A 176 1.86 -17.04 5.35
N ARG A 177 2.07 -17.14 6.68
CA ARG A 177 1.25 -17.96 7.58
C ARG A 177 -0.19 -17.47 7.74
N LEU A 178 -0.50 -16.26 7.28
CA LEU A 178 -1.86 -15.72 7.33
C LEU A 178 -2.72 -16.22 6.15
N VAL A 179 -2.07 -16.64 5.06
CA VAL A 179 -2.73 -17.14 3.85
C VAL A 179 -3.35 -18.52 4.14
N ARG A 180 -4.60 -18.71 3.74
CA ARG A 180 -5.28 -20.02 3.83
C ARG A 180 -4.76 -20.98 2.75
N PRO A 181 -4.95 -22.30 2.89
CA PRO A 181 -4.70 -23.22 1.79
C PRO A 181 -5.46 -22.80 0.51
N GLY A 182 -4.74 -22.64 -0.60
CA GLY A 182 -5.28 -22.22 -1.89
C GLY A 182 -5.46 -20.71 -2.09
N GLY A 183 -5.00 -19.89 -1.14
CA GLY A 183 -4.84 -18.43 -1.30
C GLY A 183 -3.48 -18.03 -1.86
#